data_AF-A0A4Q7M827-F1
#
_entry.id   AF-A0A4Q7M827-F1
#
_cell.length_a   1.000
_cell.length_b   1.000
_cell.length_c   1.000
_cell.angle_alpha   90.00
_cell.angle_beta   90.00
_cell.angle_gamma   90.00
#
_symmetry.space_group_name_H-M   'P 1'
#
loop_
_entity.id
_entity.type
_entity.pdbx_description
1 polymer ?
#
loop_
_entity_poly.entity_id
_entity_poly.type
_entity_poly.pdbx_seq_one_letter_code
_entity_poly.pdbx_strand_id
1 'polypeptide(L)'
;MKILLTIVALMGWTLVTQAQCEERISGRQLEKGMFVLCTPQLEGNTVYVAEVLSVNGTDFSCRFLHSNSVYQLTDFKTADKGSAAIMQAAVRSSKGGGYKAGSVFIINVYMADPAPCDLSTAPLKNQYVVIATFKADNKRYLGKMMPVSGGYDIQFKHSQSVYTVDKKFTVTKVVKGGYIVGSQMELVHARLLEF
;
A
#
# COMPACT_ATOMS: atom_id res chain seq x y z
N MET A 1 36.68 -50.87 -25.91
CA MET A 1 36.79 -50.15 -24.63
C MET A 1 36.09 -48.81 -24.77
N LYS A 2 35.19 -48.49 -23.86
CA LYS A 2 34.15 -47.45 -23.98
C LYS A 2 34.75 -46.04 -23.98
N ILE A 3 34.51 -45.28 -25.06
CA ILE A 3 34.71 -43.83 -25.10
C ILE A 3 33.49 -43.21 -24.41
N LEU A 4 33.71 -42.71 -23.19
CA LEU A 4 32.68 -42.13 -22.35
C LEU A 4 32.37 -40.71 -22.86
N LEU A 5 31.19 -40.53 -23.46
CA LEU A 5 30.61 -39.22 -23.71
C LEU A 5 30.29 -38.56 -22.36
N THR A 6 31.08 -37.55 -21.99
CA THR A 6 30.68 -36.61 -20.93
C THR A 6 30.05 -35.41 -21.61
N ILE A 7 28.75 -35.49 -21.91
CA ILE A 7 27.93 -34.33 -22.24
C ILE A 7 27.80 -33.54 -20.95
N VAL A 8 28.56 -32.46 -20.84
CA VAL A 8 28.35 -31.43 -19.82
C VAL A 8 27.01 -30.78 -20.14
N ALA A 9 25.96 -31.26 -19.48
CA ALA A 9 24.67 -30.59 -19.44
C ALA A 9 24.85 -29.27 -18.68
N LEU A 10 25.28 -28.22 -19.39
CA LEU A 10 25.01 -26.84 -19.02
C LEU A 10 23.50 -26.63 -19.12
N MET A 11 22.76 -27.16 -18.15
CA MET A 11 21.47 -26.59 -17.80
C MET A 11 21.79 -25.26 -17.14
N GLY A 12 21.84 -24.21 -17.96
CA GLY A 12 21.83 -22.83 -17.50
C GLY A 12 20.59 -22.64 -16.65
N TRP A 13 20.75 -22.78 -15.34
CA TRP A 13 19.80 -22.25 -14.37
C TRP A 13 19.87 -20.74 -14.54
N THR A 14 19.00 -20.21 -15.39
CA THR A 14 18.56 -18.84 -15.25
C THR A 14 17.87 -18.79 -13.89
N LEU A 15 18.63 -18.42 -12.87
CA LEU A 15 18.08 -17.86 -11.64
C LEU A 15 17.32 -16.62 -12.11
N VAL A 16 16.04 -16.80 -12.43
CA VAL A 16 15.09 -15.71 -12.52
C VAL A 16 15.09 -15.15 -11.11
N THR A 17 15.91 -14.13 -10.88
CA THR A 17 15.88 -13.34 -9.66
C THR A 17 14.50 -12.73 -9.60
N GLN A 18 13.55 -13.42 -8.96
CA GLN A 18 12.28 -12.83 -8.60
C GLN A 18 12.61 -11.57 -7.80
N ALA A 19 12.12 -10.43 -8.27
CA ALA A 19 12.29 -9.19 -7.53
C ALA A 19 11.69 -9.40 -6.14
N GLN A 20 12.49 -9.20 -5.09
CA GLN A 20 12.10 -9.54 -3.73
C GLN A 20 10.79 -8.84 -3.30
N CYS A 21 10.48 -7.68 -3.90
CA CYS A 21 9.32 -6.85 -3.58
C CYS A 21 8.56 -6.46 -4.87
N GLU A 22 7.72 -7.35 -5.40
CA GLU A 22 6.85 -7.03 -6.56
C GLU A 22 5.81 -5.96 -6.21
N GLU A 23 5.76 -4.85 -6.94
CA GLU A 23 4.89 -3.70 -6.60
C GLU A 23 3.39 -3.98 -6.79
N ARG A 24 3.03 -4.97 -7.60
CA ARG A 24 1.65 -5.24 -8.03
C ARG A 24 1.26 -6.67 -7.73
N ILE A 25 -0.01 -6.94 -7.48
CA ILE A 25 -0.56 -8.26 -7.25
C ILE A 25 -1.91 -8.41 -7.96
N SER A 26 -2.10 -9.49 -8.70
CA SER A 26 -3.33 -9.76 -9.45
C SER A 26 -4.08 -10.96 -8.88
N GLY A 27 -5.36 -11.12 -9.25
CA GLY A 27 -6.18 -12.28 -8.84
C GLY A 27 -6.60 -12.27 -7.36
N ARG A 28 -6.50 -11.12 -6.70
CA ARG A 28 -6.98 -10.89 -5.33
C ARG A 28 -8.28 -10.10 -5.36
N GLN A 29 -9.18 -10.40 -4.44
CA GLN A 29 -10.41 -9.64 -4.26
C GLN A 29 -10.20 -8.51 -3.24
N LEU A 30 -11.12 -7.55 -3.20
CA LEU A 30 -11.12 -6.53 -2.16
C LEU A 30 -11.44 -7.19 -0.80
N GLU A 31 -10.63 -6.93 0.22
CA GLU A 31 -10.77 -7.54 1.54
C GLU A 31 -10.69 -6.49 2.65
N LYS A 32 -11.23 -6.84 3.82
CA LYS A 32 -11.09 -6.04 5.05
C LYS A 32 -9.61 -5.85 5.40
N GLY A 33 -9.26 -4.63 5.82
CA GLY A 33 -7.90 -4.28 6.23
C GLY A 33 -6.98 -3.85 5.09
N MET A 34 -7.44 -3.92 3.84
CA MET A 34 -6.78 -3.26 2.71
C MET A 34 -6.89 -1.74 2.85
N PHE A 35 -5.96 -1.02 2.23
CA PHE A 35 -5.96 0.44 2.15
C PHE A 35 -6.40 0.87 0.76
N VAL A 36 -7.18 1.94 0.68
CA VAL A 36 -7.59 2.56 -0.57
C VAL A 36 -7.05 3.99 -0.64
N LEU A 37 -6.45 4.33 -1.77
CA LEU A 37 -6.23 5.73 -2.16
C LEU A 37 -7.44 6.19 -2.95
N CYS A 38 -8.18 7.17 -2.43
CA CYS A 38 -9.39 7.71 -3.04
C CYS A 38 -9.12 9.12 -3.57
N THR A 39 -9.43 9.36 -4.84
CA THR A 39 -9.43 10.69 -5.46
C THR A 39 -10.85 11.01 -5.94
N PRO A 40 -11.50 12.09 -5.45
CA PRO A 40 -12.82 12.48 -5.92
C PRO A 40 -12.77 12.82 -7.42
N GLN A 41 -13.69 12.28 -8.23
CA GLN A 41 -13.64 12.48 -9.68
C GLN A 41 -13.94 13.93 -10.10
N LEU A 42 -14.79 14.64 -9.35
CA LEU A 42 -15.31 15.96 -9.71
C LEU A 42 -14.80 17.09 -8.81
N GLU A 43 -14.07 16.78 -7.74
CA GLU A 43 -13.70 17.75 -6.69
C GLU A 43 -12.19 17.71 -6.41
N GLY A 44 -11.43 18.35 -7.29
CA GLY A 44 -9.98 18.54 -7.14
C GLY A 44 -9.14 17.26 -7.20
N ASN A 45 -7.81 17.43 -7.17
CA ASN A 45 -6.85 16.31 -7.19
C ASN A 45 -6.43 15.87 -5.77
N THR A 46 -7.29 16.07 -4.77
CA THR A 46 -6.94 15.70 -3.39
C THR A 46 -7.03 14.19 -3.22
N VAL A 47 -5.91 13.58 -2.82
CA VAL A 47 -5.82 12.15 -2.56
C VAL A 47 -6.05 11.91 -1.08
N TYR A 48 -6.93 10.97 -0.78
CA TYR A 48 -7.21 10.53 0.59
C TYR A 48 -6.85 9.07 0.76
N VAL A 49 -6.49 8.68 1.98
CA VAL A 49 -6.26 7.28 2.35
C VAL A 49 -7.39 6.83 3.26
N ALA A 50 -7.96 5.67 2.97
CA ALA A 50 -8.91 4.99 3.85
C ALA A 50 -8.55 3.52 4.06
N GLU A 51 -9.00 2.96 5.16
CA GLU A 51 -8.91 1.53 5.48
C GLU A 51 -10.26 0.87 5.22
N VAL A 52 -10.27 -0.26 4.51
CA VAL A 52 -11.47 -1.07 4.26
C VAL A 52 -11.87 -1.78 5.56
N LEU A 53 -13.11 -1.56 6.00
CA LEU A 53 -13.65 -2.15 7.22
C LEU A 53 -14.49 -3.41 6.97
N SER A 54 -15.22 -3.43 5.85
CA SER A 54 -16.06 -4.55 5.43
C SER A 54 -16.26 -4.55 3.91
N VAL A 55 -16.51 -5.71 3.33
CA VAL A 55 -16.79 -5.91 1.90
C VAL A 55 -17.99 -6.83 1.77
N ASN A 56 -18.90 -6.53 0.85
CA ASN A 56 -20.08 -7.32 0.51
C ASN A 56 -20.38 -7.19 -0.99
N GLY A 57 -19.79 -8.07 -1.81
CA GLY A 57 -19.89 -7.98 -3.26
C GLY A 57 -19.23 -6.70 -3.79
N THR A 58 -19.99 -5.89 -4.53
CA THR A 58 -19.55 -4.58 -5.05
C THR A 58 -19.65 -3.44 -4.03
N ASP A 59 -20.17 -3.73 -2.85
CA ASP A 59 -20.31 -2.77 -1.77
C ASP A 59 -19.17 -2.95 -0.76
N PHE A 60 -18.65 -1.86 -0.23
CA PHE A 60 -17.70 -1.92 0.87
C PHE A 60 -17.78 -0.68 1.75
N SER A 61 -17.33 -0.82 2.99
CA SER A 61 -17.19 0.32 3.88
C SER A 61 -15.72 0.62 4.15
N CYS A 62 -15.39 1.90 4.26
CA CYS A 62 -14.03 2.32 4.59
C CYS A 62 -14.02 3.49 5.57
N ARG A 63 -12.93 3.60 6.34
CA ARG A 63 -12.67 4.71 7.26
C ARG A 63 -11.52 5.54 6.73
N PHE A 64 -11.76 6.83 6.49
CA PHE A 64 -10.72 7.76 6.07
C PHE A 64 -9.82 8.10 7.25
N LEU A 65 -8.52 7.87 7.10
CA LEU A 65 -7.57 7.94 8.22
C LEU A 65 -7.32 9.37 8.74
N HIS A 66 -7.58 10.38 7.92
CA HIS A 66 -7.34 11.78 8.26
C HIS A 66 -8.47 12.41 9.09
N SER A 67 -9.71 11.93 8.93
CA SER A 67 -10.92 12.51 9.56
C SER A 67 -11.69 11.51 10.43
N ASN A 68 -11.33 10.23 10.39
CA ASN A 68 -12.12 9.12 10.94
C ASN A 68 -13.56 9.03 10.40
N SER A 69 -13.87 9.74 9.31
CA SER A 69 -15.15 9.62 8.63
C SER A 69 -15.29 8.21 8.04
N VAL A 70 -16.51 7.67 8.10
CA VAL A 70 -16.82 6.33 7.58
C VAL A 70 -17.72 6.48 6.36
N TYR A 71 -17.31 5.88 5.25
CA TYR A 71 -18.05 5.87 4.00
C TYR A 71 -18.54 4.47 3.68
N GLN A 72 -19.78 4.39 3.18
CA GLN A 72 -20.33 3.22 2.53
C GLN A 72 -20.25 3.48 1.03
N LEU A 73 -19.48 2.65 0.32
CA LEU A 73 -19.25 2.75 -1.11
C LEU A 73 -19.96 1.59 -1.82
N THR A 74 -20.47 1.86 -3.02
CA THR A 74 -21.21 0.93 -3.88
C THR A 74 -20.65 0.97 -5.30
N ASP A 75 -21.06 0.02 -6.11
CA ASP A 75 -20.70 -0.08 -7.53
C ASP A 75 -19.17 -0.13 -7.73
N PHE A 76 -18.46 -0.82 -6.83
CA PHE A 76 -17.02 -1.01 -6.96
C PHE A 76 -16.69 -1.82 -8.21
N LYS A 77 -15.98 -1.19 -9.15
CA LYS A 77 -15.63 -1.77 -10.45
C LYS A 77 -14.40 -1.09 -11.04
N THR A 78 -13.81 -1.68 -12.09
CA THR A 78 -12.75 -1.02 -12.87
C THR A 78 -13.25 0.32 -13.40
N ALA A 79 -12.42 1.36 -13.30
CA ALA A 79 -12.77 2.69 -13.77
C ALA A 79 -12.93 2.70 -15.31
N ASP A 80 -13.84 3.52 -15.82
CA ASP A 80 -14.08 3.62 -17.26
C ASP A 80 -12.78 4.06 -17.97
N LYS A 81 -12.31 3.24 -18.93
CA LYS A 81 -11.03 3.43 -19.64
C LYS A 81 -9.78 3.40 -18.73
N GLY A 82 -9.89 2.89 -17.51
CA GLY A 82 -8.78 2.67 -16.59
C GLY A 82 -8.03 1.36 -16.85
N SER A 83 -6.86 1.19 -16.21
CA SER A 83 -6.21 -0.11 -16.11
C SER A 83 -6.87 -0.96 -15.01
N ALA A 84 -6.55 -2.26 -14.96
CA ALA A 84 -6.96 -3.18 -13.89
C ALA A 84 -6.63 -2.70 -12.47
N ALA A 85 -5.70 -1.76 -12.31
CA ALA A 85 -5.31 -1.17 -11.02
C ALA A 85 -6.14 0.06 -10.61
N ILE A 86 -6.94 0.62 -11.52
CA ILE A 86 -7.70 1.84 -11.30
C ILE A 86 -9.17 1.47 -11.23
N MET A 87 -9.71 1.55 -10.03
CA MET A 87 -11.09 1.22 -9.72
C MET A 87 -11.90 2.50 -9.52
N GLN A 88 -13.22 2.38 -9.47
CA GLN A 88 -14.12 3.44 -9.05
C GLN A 88 -15.22 2.88 -8.16
N ALA A 89 -15.76 3.72 -7.28
CA ALA A 89 -16.95 3.43 -6.51
C ALA A 89 -17.71 4.72 -6.20
N ALA A 90 -19.02 4.61 -6.03
CA ALA A 90 -19.88 5.74 -5.65
C ALA A 90 -20.16 5.73 -4.15
N VAL A 91 -20.27 6.92 -3.56
CA VAL A 91 -20.74 7.09 -2.19
C VAL A 91 -22.20 6.71 -2.12
N ARG A 92 -22.54 5.71 -1.31
CA ARG A 92 -23.91 5.39 -0.92
C ARG A 92 -24.35 6.22 0.28
N SER A 93 -23.50 6.29 1.30
CA SER A 93 -23.74 7.09 2.51
C SER A 93 -22.43 7.37 3.25
N SER A 94 -22.46 8.31 4.19
CA SER A 94 -21.31 8.65 5.02
C SER A 94 -21.71 9.01 6.45
N LYS A 95 -20.79 8.82 7.39
CA LYS A 95 -20.86 9.29 8.78
C LYS A 95 -19.66 10.18 9.05
N GLY A 96 -19.90 11.48 9.29
CA GLY A 96 -18.87 12.48 9.53
C GLY A 96 -18.07 12.90 8.29
N GLY A 97 -18.50 12.49 7.10
CA GLY A 97 -17.85 12.79 5.82
C GLY A 97 -18.56 13.90 5.04
N GLY A 98 -17.81 14.67 4.24
CA GLY A 98 -18.34 15.79 3.43
C GLY A 98 -18.91 15.40 2.06
N TYR A 99 -18.41 14.33 1.44
CA TYR A 99 -18.91 13.84 0.16
C TYR A 99 -20.33 13.26 0.27
N LYS A 100 -21.19 13.67 -0.66
CA LYS A 100 -22.63 13.34 -0.72
C LYS A 100 -22.84 11.98 -1.41
N ALA A 101 -24.02 11.39 -1.24
CA ALA A 101 -24.41 10.22 -2.01
C ALA A 101 -24.33 10.50 -3.52
N GLY A 102 -23.83 9.53 -4.29
CA GLY A 102 -23.56 9.64 -5.72
C GLY A 102 -22.19 10.23 -6.09
N SER A 103 -21.44 10.81 -5.15
CA SER A 103 -20.05 11.23 -5.40
C SER A 103 -19.19 10.03 -5.78
N VAL A 104 -18.44 10.12 -6.88
CA VAL A 104 -17.56 9.03 -7.37
C VAL A 104 -16.13 9.26 -6.93
N PHE A 105 -15.51 8.21 -6.39
CA PHE A 105 -14.08 8.15 -6.14
C PHE A 105 -13.39 7.26 -7.17
N ILE A 106 -12.25 7.72 -7.67
CA ILE A 106 -11.23 6.89 -8.33
C ILE A 106 -10.36 6.27 -7.23
N ILE A 107 -10.15 4.96 -7.29
CA ILE A 107 -9.59 4.16 -6.22
C ILE A 107 -8.40 3.33 -6.72
N ASN A 108 -7.29 3.41 -5.99
CA ASN A 108 -6.24 2.38 -6.03
C ASN A 108 -6.25 1.60 -4.72
N VAL A 109 -6.18 0.28 -4.80
CA VAL A 109 -6.24 -0.61 -3.63
C VAL A 109 -4.85 -1.14 -3.33
N TYR A 110 -4.46 -1.09 -2.05
CA TYR A 110 -3.19 -1.60 -1.55
C TYR A 110 -3.44 -2.65 -0.48
N MET A 111 -2.74 -3.77 -0.57
CA MET A 111 -2.75 -4.80 0.46
C MET A 111 -1.35 -5.03 1.01
N ALA A 112 -1.27 -5.50 2.26
CA ALA A 112 -0.03 -6.02 2.80
C ALA A 112 0.44 -7.20 1.93
N ASP A 113 1.72 -7.23 1.60
CA ASP A 113 2.31 -8.32 0.82
C ASP A 113 2.07 -9.66 1.55
N PRO A 114 1.36 -10.62 0.94
CA PRO A 114 1.07 -11.92 1.57
C PRO A 114 2.34 -12.77 1.78
N ALA A 115 3.42 -12.46 1.05
CA ALA A 115 4.74 -13.03 1.26
C ALA A 115 5.74 -11.88 1.49
N PRO A 116 5.76 -11.29 2.70
CA PRO A 116 6.45 -10.04 2.95
C PRO A 116 7.92 -10.09 2.55
N CYS A 117 8.33 -9.14 1.72
CA CYS A 117 9.74 -8.95 1.43
C CYS A 117 10.49 -8.36 2.63
N ASP A 118 11.79 -8.65 2.74
CA ASP A 118 12.62 -8.07 3.80
C ASP A 118 13.00 -6.64 3.42
N LEU A 119 12.23 -5.69 3.95
CA LEU A 119 12.45 -4.26 3.75
C LEU A 119 13.75 -3.76 4.40
N SER A 120 14.30 -4.46 5.40
CA SER A 120 15.52 -4.04 6.10
C SER A 120 16.79 -4.28 5.28
N THR A 121 16.72 -5.24 4.36
CA THR A 121 17.79 -5.56 3.40
C THR A 121 17.46 -5.13 1.97
N ALA A 122 16.27 -4.56 1.74
CA ALA A 122 15.83 -4.15 0.42
C ALA A 122 16.81 -3.12 -0.20
N PRO A 123 17.05 -3.19 -1.53
CA PRO A 123 17.99 -2.29 -2.20
C PRO A 123 17.66 -0.82 -1.96
N LEU A 124 18.66 -0.03 -1.57
CA LEU A 124 18.56 1.42 -1.32
C LEU A 124 18.27 2.28 -2.56
N LYS A 125 17.85 1.69 -3.68
CA LYS A 125 17.46 2.43 -4.89
C LYS A 125 15.94 2.43 -5.11
N ASN A 126 15.22 1.53 -4.46
CA ASN A 126 13.81 1.33 -4.74
C ASN A 126 12.95 2.12 -3.77
N GLN A 127 11.91 2.76 -4.29
CA GLN A 127 10.89 3.42 -3.50
C GLN A 127 9.73 2.43 -3.36
N TYR A 128 9.27 2.20 -2.13
CA TYR A 128 8.22 1.23 -1.86
C TYR A 128 7.01 1.92 -1.26
N VAL A 129 5.80 1.46 -1.61
CA VAL A 129 4.62 1.75 -0.80
C VAL A 129 4.63 0.78 0.36
N VAL A 130 4.40 1.28 1.57
CA VAL A 130 4.45 0.47 2.80
C VAL A 130 3.21 0.72 3.63
N ILE A 131 2.79 -0.30 4.37
CA ILE A 131 1.91 -0.16 5.52
C ILE A 131 2.82 -0.09 6.74
N ALA A 132 2.83 1.06 7.41
CA ALA A 132 3.54 1.23 8.67
C ALA A 132 2.57 1.09 9.84
N THR A 133 2.91 0.23 10.79
CA THR A 133 2.19 0.04 12.04
C THR A 133 3.01 0.62 13.18
N PHE A 134 2.51 1.67 13.84
CA PHE A 134 3.18 2.24 15.02
C PHE A 134 2.92 1.36 16.24
N LYS A 135 3.98 0.83 16.87
CA LYS A 135 3.84 -0.12 17.99
C LYS A 135 3.19 0.49 19.25
N ALA A 136 3.26 1.81 19.39
CA ALA A 136 2.71 2.51 20.55
C ALA A 136 1.18 2.38 20.67
N ASP A 137 0.48 2.31 19.54
CA ASP A 137 -0.99 2.29 19.50
C ASP A 137 -1.59 1.33 18.45
N ASN A 138 -0.73 0.54 17.79
CA ASN A 138 -1.08 -0.38 16.71
C ASN A 138 -1.82 0.29 15.53
N LYS A 139 -1.70 1.62 15.38
CA LYS A 139 -2.31 2.30 14.24
C LYS A 139 -1.48 2.08 12.98
N ARG A 140 -2.20 1.88 11.88
CA ARG A 140 -1.65 1.51 10.58
C ARG A 140 -1.88 2.61 9.57
N TYR A 141 -0.86 2.91 8.78
CA TYR A 141 -0.91 3.98 7.79
C TYR A 141 -0.17 3.60 6.52
N LEU A 142 -0.74 4.01 5.38
CA LEU A 142 -0.08 3.88 4.08
C LEU A 142 0.94 5.00 3.88
N GLY A 143 2.17 4.64 3.56
CA GLY A 143 3.27 5.56 3.33
C GLY A 143 4.09 5.20 2.09
N LYS A 144 4.90 6.17 1.65
CA LYS A 144 5.93 5.97 0.63
C LYS A 144 7.28 5.99 1.34
N MET A 145 7.98 4.86 1.28
CA MET A 145 9.31 4.67 1.83
C MET A 145 10.36 5.00 0.76
N MET A 146 11.33 5.84 1.13
CA MET A 146 12.42 6.28 0.27
C MET A 146 13.75 6.03 1.00
N PRO A 147 14.73 5.42 0.35
CA PRO A 147 16.03 5.13 0.96
C PRO A 147 16.83 6.40 1.21
N VAL A 148 17.47 6.49 2.37
CA VAL A 148 18.40 7.58 2.74
C VAL A 148 19.66 7.00 3.39
N SER A 149 20.68 7.83 3.62
CA SER A 149 21.89 7.37 4.32
C SER A 149 21.53 6.89 5.73
N GLY A 150 21.84 5.62 6.03
CA GLY A 150 21.60 5.01 7.34
C GLY A 150 20.17 4.49 7.60
N GLY A 151 19.24 4.61 6.65
CA GLY A 151 17.86 4.16 6.86
C GLY A 151 16.89 4.59 5.75
N TYR A 152 15.70 5.03 6.14
CA TYR A 152 14.61 5.36 5.23
C TYR A 152 13.83 6.60 5.67
N ASP A 153 13.38 7.41 4.73
CA ASP A 153 12.32 8.39 4.93
C ASP A 153 10.96 7.79 4.55
N ILE A 154 9.96 7.97 5.41
CA ILE A 154 8.59 7.51 5.16
C ILE A 154 7.67 8.73 5.12
N GLN A 155 7.15 9.03 3.93
CA GLN A 155 6.13 10.06 3.74
C GLN A 155 4.75 9.42 3.75
N PHE A 156 3.92 9.77 4.74
CA PHE A 156 2.58 9.22 4.84
C PHE A 156 1.61 9.85 3.86
N LYS A 157 0.79 9.04 3.20
CA LYS A 157 -0.16 9.51 2.17
C LYS A 157 -1.40 10.20 2.74
N HIS A 158 -1.69 10.02 4.03
CA HIS A 158 -2.87 10.57 4.70
C HIS A 158 -2.62 11.93 5.37
N SER A 159 -1.37 12.39 5.39
CA SER A 159 -0.94 13.60 6.11
C SER A 159 0.30 14.21 5.45
N GLN A 160 0.82 15.29 6.02
CA GLN A 160 2.12 15.86 5.62
C GLN A 160 3.27 15.33 6.49
N SER A 161 3.03 14.27 7.27
CA SER A 161 4.03 13.72 8.17
C SER A 161 5.10 12.94 7.42
N VAL A 162 6.35 13.21 7.76
CA VAL A 162 7.52 12.47 7.30
C VAL A 162 8.33 12.00 8.50
N TYR A 163 8.70 10.73 8.50
CA TYR A 163 9.52 10.12 9.54
C TYR A 163 10.77 9.53 8.91
N THR A 164 11.94 9.89 9.42
CA THR A 164 13.17 9.14 9.13
C THR A 164 13.29 8.03 10.14
N VAL A 165 13.56 6.81 9.67
CA VAL A 165 13.76 5.61 10.48
C VAL A 165 15.09 4.95 10.17
N ASP A 166 15.69 4.30 11.16
CA ASP A 166 16.86 3.44 10.93
C ASP A 166 16.48 2.10 10.27
N LYS A 167 17.47 1.24 10.01
CA LYS A 167 17.23 -0.11 9.44
C LYS A 167 16.44 -1.06 10.34
N LYS A 168 16.27 -0.71 11.62
CA LYS A 168 15.42 -1.44 12.57
C LYS A 168 14.04 -0.78 12.72
N PHE A 169 13.71 0.16 11.84
CA PHE A 169 12.45 0.90 11.80
C PHE A 169 12.16 1.69 13.09
N THR A 170 13.21 2.17 13.75
CA THR A 170 13.11 3.12 14.87
C THR A 170 13.20 4.55 14.34
N VAL A 171 12.26 5.41 14.75
CA VAL A 171 12.22 6.82 14.33
C VAL A 171 13.44 7.57 14.84
N THR A 172 14.21 8.16 13.92
CA THR A 172 15.39 8.98 14.21
C THR A 172 15.14 10.47 13.98
N LYS A 173 14.16 10.82 13.13
CA LYS A 173 13.75 12.20 12.87
C LYS A 173 12.26 12.28 12.53
N VAL A 174 11.63 13.39 12.91
CA VAL A 174 10.22 13.67 12.62
C VAL A 174 10.10 15.03 11.94
N VAL A 175 9.36 15.09 10.84
CA VAL A 175 8.93 16.33 10.19
C VAL A 175 7.41 16.29 10.11
N LYS A 176 6.75 16.98 11.05
CA LYS A 176 5.30 16.91 11.31
C LYS A 176 4.85 15.50 11.74
N GLY A 177 3.77 15.45 12.52
CA GLY A 177 3.19 14.20 13.02
C GLY A 177 3.26 14.08 14.53
N GLY A 178 2.54 13.10 15.07
CA GLY A 178 2.34 12.93 16.51
C GLY A 178 3.27 11.92 17.19
N TYR A 179 3.99 11.09 16.44
CA TYR A 179 4.91 10.11 17.02
C TYR A 179 6.29 10.73 17.21
N ILE A 180 6.96 10.39 18.32
CA ILE A 180 8.24 11.00 18.71
C ILE A 180 9.45 10.20 18.21
N VAL A 181 10.64 10.81 18.24
CA VAL A 181 11.92 10.11 18.06
C VAL A 181 12.03 8.96 19.08
N GLY A 182 12.53 7.80 18.63
CA GLY A 182 12.57 6.56 19.39
C GLY A 182 11.31 5.68 19.27
N SER A 183 10.23 6.19 18.67
CA SER A 183 9.05 5.36 18.37
C SER A 183 9.43 4.21 17.42
N GLN A 184 8.87 3.03 17.65
CA GLN A 184 9.08 1.86 16.78
C GLN A 184 7.93 1.68 15.80
N MET A 185 8.27 1.31 14.56
CA MET A 185 7.32 0.90 13.55
C MET A 185 7.57 -0.56 13.13
N GLU A 186 6.50 -1.22 12.69
CA GLU A 186 6.58 -2.40 11.83
C GLU A 186 6.20 -1.99 10.42
N LEU A 187 7.05 -2.34 9.45
CA LEU A 187 6.81 -2.02 8.04
C LEU A 187 6.53 -3.29 7.26
N VAL A 188 5.47 -3.27 6.45
CA VAL A 188 5.18 -4.31 5.47
C VAL A 188 5.05 -3.66 4.10
N HIS A 189 5.61 -4.29 3.08
CA HIS A 189 5.45 -3.85 1.70
C HIS A 189 3.96 -3.86 1.32
N ALA A 190 3.50 -2.80 0.66
CA ALA A 190 2.11 -2.66 0.24
C ALA A 190 2.03 -2.80 -1.28
N ARG A 191 1.39 -3.87 -1.75
CA ARG A 191 1.24 -4.18 -3.18
C ARG A 191 -0.04 -3.56 -3.73
N LEU A 192 0.06 -2.94 -4.89
CA LEU A 192 -1.08 -2.42 -5.65
C LEU A 192 -1.87 -3.58 -6.24
N LEU A 193 -3.17 -3.63 -5.95
CA LEU A 193 -4.07 -4.63 -6.49
C LEU A 193 -4.41 -4.34 -7.95
N GLU A 194 -4.38 -5.39 -8.77
CA GLU A 194 -4.90 -5.42 -10.13
C GLU A 194 -6.07 -6.42 -10.20
N PHE A 195 -7.25 -5.91 -10.56
CA PHE A 195 -8.50 -6.67 -10.63
C PHE A 195 -8.76 -7.27 -12.01
#